data_AF-A0A2V6H410-F1
#
_entry.id   AF-A0A2V6H410-F1
#
_cell.length_a   1.000
_cell.length_b   1.000
_cell.length_c   1.000
_cell.angle_alpha   90.00
_cell.angle_beta   90.00
_cell.angle_gamma   90.00
#
_symmetry.space_group_name_H-M   'P 1'
#
loop_
_entity.id
_entity.type
_entity.pdbx_description
1 polymer ?
#
loop_
_entity_poly.entity_id
_entity_poly.type
_entity_poly.pdbx_seq_one_letter_code
_entity_poly.pdbx_strand_id
1 'polypeptide(L)'
;MPLLIAGVVFALFLSAPMIIQSAQNQVLDLVLPTDNDALFSGDGPAFYQYIERDYNDVKSTPWEGGQYGFVRDPKSTGGGVVYTRFHEGIDIRSVHRDANGEPLDEVRAIADGQVVHVSVVPGYSNYGKYVVIEHRWDGS
;
A
#
# COMPACT_ATOMS: atom_id res chain seq x y z
N MET A 1 -70.12 22.97 47.27
CA MET A 1 -69.65 22.40 45.99
C MET A 1 -68.25 22.93 45.73
N PRO A 2 -67.17 22.15 45.92
CA PRO A 2 -65.83 22.66 45.64
C PRO A 2 -65.53 22.53 44.13
N LEU A 3 -65.04 23.61 43.51
CA LEU A 3 -64.51 23.58 42.16
C LEU A 3 -63.13 22.90 42.17
N LEU A 4 -62.96 21.87 41.35
CA LEU A 4 -61.68 21.26 41.00
C LEU A 4 -60.97 22.17 39.99
N ILE A 5 -59.81 22.74 40.35
CA ILE A 5 -58.90 23.40 39.42
C ILE A 5 -57.92 22.34 38.92
N ALA A 6 -58.05 21.93 37.66
CA ALA A 6 -57.07 21.07 37.00
C ALA A 6 -55.87 21.92 36.55
N GLY A 7 -54.75 21.81 37.27
CA GLY A 7 -53.48 22.40 36.86
C GLY A 7 -52.83 21.57 35.77
N VAL A 8 -52.70 22.13 34.57
CA VAL A 8 -51.92 21.52 33.47
C VAL A 8 -50.44 21.81 33.71
N VAL A 9 -49.65 20.77 33.97
CA VAL A 9 -48.18 20.87 34.07
C VAL A 9 -47.60 20.79 32.66
N PHE A 10 -46.98 21.87 32.21
CA PHE A 10 -46.27 21.90 30.92
C PHE A 10 -44.81 21.49 31.15
N ALA A 11 -44.45 20.27 30.75
CA ALA A 11 -43.07 19.79 30.80
C ALA A 11 -42.29 20.35 29.60
N LEU A 12 -41.37 21.28 29.86
CA LEU A 12 -40.41 21.77 28.87
C LEU A 12 -39.33 20.70 28.64
N PHE A 13 -39.42 19.98 27.53
CA PHE A 13 -38.34 19.12 27.04
C PHE A 13 -37.23 20.02 26.46
N LEU A 14 -36.11 20.14 27.18
CA LEU A 14 -34.87 20.70 26.67
C LEU A 14 -34.27 19.73 25.64
N SER A 15 -34.52 19.97 24.36
CA SER A 15 -33.82 19.28 23.28
C SER A 15 -32.37 19.74 23.26
N ALA A 16 -31.44 18.89 23.69
CA ALA A 16 -30.01 19.11 23.46
C ALA A 16 -29.75 19.14 21.94
N PRO A 17 -29.05 20.15 21.41
CA PRO A 17 -28.69 20.15 20.00
C PRO A 17 -27.74 18.99 19.74
N MET A 18 -28.14 18.11 18.82
CA MET A 18 -27.28 17.05 18.31
C MET A 18 -26.16 17.74 17.51
N ILE A 19 -24.95 17.76 18.06
CA ILE A 19 -23.78 18.23 17.32
C ILE A 19 -23.54 17.21 16.22
N ILE A 20 -23.94 17.55 15.00
CA ILE A 20 -23.55 16.81 13.80
C ILE A 20 -22.04 17.04 13.65
N GLN A 21 -21.26 16.07 14.10
CA GLN A 21 -19.83 16.04 13.86
C GLN A 21 -19.66 15.78 12.36
N SER A 22 -19.29 16.81 11.60
CA SER A 22 -18.93 16.61 10.20
C SER A 22 -17.73 15.67 10.17
N ALA A 23 -17.85 14.52 9.50
CA ALA A 23 -16.69 13.73 9.14
C ALA A 23 -15.73 14.66 8.39
N GLN A 24 -14.54 14.90 8.97
CA GLN A 24 -13.49 15.57 8.22
C GLN A 24 -13.07 14.57 7.16
N ASN A 25 -13.40 14.83 5.89
CA ASN A 25 -12.73 14.09 4.82
C ASN A 25 -11.28 14.58 4.81
N GLN A 26 -10.37 13.85 5.44
CA GLN A 26 -8.95 14.02 5.20
C GLN A 26 -8.70 13.81 3.70
N VAL A 27 -8.24 14.87 3.01
CA VAL A 27 -7.78 14.73 1.63
C VAL A 27 -6.48 13.94 1.67
N LEU A 28 -6.46 12.76 1.05
CA LEU A 28 -5.25 11.97 0.93
C LEU A 28 -4.34 12.63 -0.13
N ASP A 29 -3.27 13.26 0.32
CA ASP A 29 -2.22 13.82 -0.54
C ASP A 29 -1.17 12.75 -0.83
N LEU A 30 -1.53 11.82 -1.74
CA LEU A 30 -0.66 10.70 -2.10
C LEU A 30 0.31 11.09 -3.23
N VAL A 31 1.58 10.72 -3.07
CA VAL A 31 2.62 10.84 -4.09
C VAL A 31 3.18 9.48 -4.49
N LEU A 32 3.84 9.41 -5.64
CA LEU A 32 4.61 8.22 -6.02
C LEU A 32 5.86 8.09 -5.13
N PRO A 33 6.23 6.85 -4.73
CA PRO A 33 7.37 6.61 -3.83
C PRO A 33 8.73 6.73 -4.53
N THR A 34 8.76 6.93 -5.86
CA THR A 34 9.94 7.19 -6.70
C THR A 34 9.57 8.16 -7.81
N ASP A 35 10.54 8.60 -8.60
CA ASP A 35 10.32 9.45 -9.79
C ASP A 35 9.74 8.69 -10.99
N ASN A 36 9.63 7.35 -10.92
CA ASN A 36 9.03 6.58 -12.00
C ASN A 36 7.51 6.75 -12.03
N ASP A 37 7.03 7.57 -12.97
CA ASP A 37 5.61 7.88 -13.20
C ASP A 37 4.95 6.98 -14.28
N ALA A 38 5.67 5.98 -14.79
CA ALA A 38 5.20 5.13 -15.87
C ALA A 38 3.96 4.30 -15.52
N LEU A 39 3.56 4.27 -14.24
CA LEU A 39 2.28 3.73 -13.80
C LEU A 39 1.09 4.40 -14.52
N PHE A 40 1.22 5.67 -14.91
CA PHE A 40 0.13 6.47 -15.49
C PHE A 40 0.12 6.53 -17.02
N SER A 41 1.18 6.08 -17.67
CA SER A 41 1.42 6.35 -19.11
C SER A 41 1.68 5.09 -19.94
N GLY A 42 1.72 3.91 -19.33
CA GLY A 42 2.07 2.66 -20.02
C GLY A 42 1.24 1.44 -19.61
N ASP A 43 1.62 0.28 -20.16
CA ASP A 43 1.04 -1.04 -19.92
C ASP A 43 1.78 -1.85 -18.84
N GLY A 44 2.74 -1.22 -18.13
CA GLY A 44 3.46 -1.82 -17.00
C GLY A 44 4.98 -2.03 -17.15
N PRO A 45 5.54 -2.45 -18.30
CA PRO A 45 6.96 -2.77 -18.45
C PRO A 45 7.93 -1.64 -18.07
N ALA A 46 7.53 -0.39 -18.24
CA ALA A 46 8.33 0.77 -17.85
C ALA A 46 8.26 1.08 -16.34
N PHE A 47 7.20 0.62 -15.65
CA PHE A 47 6.98 0.85 -14.22
C PHE A 47 7.49 -0.30 -13.35
N TYR A 48 7.21 -1.55 -13.71
CA TYR A 48 7.57 -2.70 -12.88
C TYR A 48 9.02 -3.15 -13.12
N GLN A 49 9.73 -3.41 -12.03
CA GLN A 49 11.06 -3.99 -12.08
C GLN A 49 10.94 -5.46 -12.53
N TYR A 50 11.65 -5.80 -13.60
CA TYR A 50 11.71 -7.19 -14.06
C TYR A 50 12.47 -8.06 -13.06
N ILE A 51 12.13 -9.35 -13.04
CA ILE A 51 12.91 -10.37 -12.34
C ILE A 51 13.83 -11.07 -13.32
N GLU A 52 14.99 -11.51 -12.85
CA GLU A 52 15.76 -12.51 -13.59
C GLU A 52 15.17 -13.89 -13.32
N ARG A 53 14.80 -14.60 -14.38
CA ARG A 53 14.30 -15.96 -14.30
C ARG A 53 15.21 -16.88 -15.11
N ASP A 54 15.67 -17.94 -14.45
CA ASP A 54 16.34 -19.07 -15.07
C ASP A 54 15.50 -20.32 -14.81
N TYR A 55 14.99 -20.94 -15.88
CA TYR A 55 14.17 -22.15 -15.80
C TYR A 55 14.46 -23.05 -16.99
N ASN A 56 14.87 -24.29 -16.71
CA ASN A 56 15.30 -25.26 -17.73
C ASN A 56 16.34 -24.67 -18.69
N ASP A 57 17.36 -24.00 -18.16
CA ASP A 57 18.45 -23.34 -18.90
C ASP A 57 17.99 -22.20 -19.84
N VAL A 58 16.74 -21.75 -19.71
CA VAL A 58 16.20 -20.59 -20.44
C VAL A 58 16.19 -19.38 -19.50
N LYS A 59 17.05 -18.41 -19.82
CA LYS A 59 17.08 -17.10 -19.15
C LYS A 59 16.03 -16.16 -19.75
N SER A 60 15.33 -15.43 -18.89
CA SER A 60 14.31 -14.45 -19.28
C SER A 60 14.19 -13.36 -18.22
N THR A 61 13.69 -12.19 -18.63
CA THR A 61 13.47 -11.04 -17.74
C THR A 61 12.01 -10.55 -17.78
N PRO A 62 11.04 -11.34 -17.30
CA PRO A 62 9.63 -10.93 -17.30
C PRO A 62 9.43 -9.73 -16.36
N TRP A 63 8.79 -8.69 -16.87
CA TRP A 63 8.48 -7.47 -16.12
C TRP A 63 7.30 -7.66 -15.17
N GLU A 64 6.40 -8.60 -15.50
CA GLU A 64 5.25 -8.99 -14.69
C GLU A 64 5.67 -9.47 -13.29
N GLY A 65 6.92 -9.92 -13.16
CA GLY A 65 7.53 -10.31 -11.90
C GLY A 65 7.46 -9.26 -10.79
N GLY A 66 7.47 -7.97 -11.15
CA GLY A 66 7.39 -6.87 -10.20
C GLY A 66 5.96 -6.53 -9.76
N GLN A 67 4.92 -7.19 -10.29
CA GLN A 67 3.54 -6.91 -9.92
C GLN A 67 3.16 -7.58 -8.60
N TYR A 68 2.27 -6.93 -7.86
CA TYR A 68 1.55 -7.56 -6.76
C TYR A 68 0.76 -8.75 -7.30
N GLY A 69 0.82 -9.87 -6.58
CA GLY A 69 0.11 -11.07 -6.97
C GLY A 69 0.82 -11.96 -7.98
N PHE A 70 2.01 -11.56 -8.47
CA PHE A 70 2.80 -12.44 -9.31
C PHE A 70 3.20 -13.72 -8.57
N VAL A 71 3.06 -14.87 -9.23
CA VAL A 71 3.50 -16.16 -8.70
C VAL A 71 4.74 -16.64 -9.46
N ARG A 72 5.81 -16.93 -8.72
CA ARG A 72 7.14 -17.29 -9.25
C ARG A 72 7.62 -18.64 -8.73
N ASP A 73 8.85 -18.98 -9.09
CA ASP A 73 9.53 -20.24 -8.78
C ASP A 73 8.79 -21.47 -9.34
N PRO A 74 8.83 -21.66 -10.67
CA PRO A 74 8.25 -22.84 -11.31
C PRO A 74 8.94 -24.11 -10.82
N LYS A 75 8.13 -25.09 -10.38
CA LYS A 75 8.57 -26.43 -10.01
C LYS A 75 7.82 -27.49 -10.80
N SER A 76 8.56 -28.41 -11.40
CA SER A 76 7.98 -29.54 -12.12
C SER A 76 7.43 -30.56 -11.12
N THR A 77 6.18 -30.98 -11.33
CA THR A 77 5.50 -32.02 -10.54
C THR A 77 4.92 -33.08 -11.48
N GLY A 78 4.45 -34.20 -10.95
CA GLY A 78 3.75 -35.22 -11.75
C GLY A 78 2.47 -34.70 -12.43
N GLY A 79 1.91 -33.59 -11.95
CA GLY A 79 0.73 -32.92 -12.53
C GLY A 79 1.05 -31.71 -13.42
N GLY A 80 2.32 -31.46 -13.73
CA GLY A 80 2.77 -30.30 -14.49
C GLY A 80 3.54 -29.28 -13.64
N VAL A 81 3.72 -28.07 -14.19
CA VAL A 81 4.47 -27.00 -13.53
C VAL A 81 3.56 -26.25 -12.55
N VAL A 82 4.02 -26.11 -11.31
CA VAL A 82 3.37 -25.27 -10.29
C VAL A 82 4.29 -24.13 -9.88
N TYR A 83 3.71 -22.98 -9.52
CA TYR A 83 4.45 -21.83 -9.00
C TYR A 83 4.30 -21.80 -7.48
N THR A 84 5.40 -21.55 -6.76
CA THR A 84 5.47 -21.83 -5.32
C THR A 84 5.74 -20.61 -4.45
N ARG A 85 5.85 -19.42 -5.03
CA ARG A 85 6.08 -18.19 -4.27
C ARG A 85 5.21 -17.06 -4.79
N PHE A 86 4.40 -16.48 -3.90
CA PHE A 86 3.58 -15.30 -4.15
C PHE A 86 4.38 -14.02 -3.91
N HIS A 87 4.12 -12.99 -4.71
CA HIS A 87 4.69 -11.66 -4.52
C HIS A 87 3.71 -10.75 -3.76
N GLU A 88 4.05 -10.48 -2.50
CA GLU A 88 3.23 -9.68 -1.58
C GLU A 88 3.35 -8.16 -1.82
N GLY A 89 4.38 -7.72 -2.54
CA GLY A 89 4.67 -6.31 -2.81
C GLY A 89 4.58 -5.94 -4.29
N ILE A 90 4.99 -4.71 -4.59
CA ILE A 90 5.29 -4.25 -5.94
C ILE A 90 6.77 -3.87 -6.00
N ASP A 91 7.44 -4.20 -7.10
CA ASP A 91 8.81 -3.80 -7.35
C ASP A 91 8.81 -2.71 -8.42
N ILE A 92 9.26 -1.50 -8.09
CA ILE A 92 9.28 -0.36 -9.00
C ILE A 92 10.63 -0.29 -9.70
N ARG A 93 10.61 -0.12 -11.03
CA ARG A 93 11.78 -0.02 -11.88
C ARG A 93 12.48 1.31 -11.64
N SER A 94 13.79 1.27 -11.43
CA SER A 94 14.60 2.49 -11.35
C SER A 94 14.61 3.26 -12.67
N VAL A 95 14.50 4.58 -12.65
CA VAL A 95 14.67 5.46 -13.82
C VAL A 95 16.10 5.97 -13.99
N HIS A 96 16.87 6.07 -12.90
CA HIS A 96 18.27 6.49 -12.92
C HIS A 96 19.20 5.39 -12.41
N ARG A 97 20.35 5.23 -13.08
CA ARG A 97 21.41 4.30 -12.68
C ARG A 97 22.78 4.92 -12.87
N ASP A 98 23.73 4.50 -12.04
CA ASP A 98 25.14 4.87 -12.18
C ASP A 98 25.86 4.03 -13.27
N ALA A 99 27.16 4.25 -13.43
CA ALA A 99 27.98 3.52 -14.41
C ALA A 99 28.15 2.03 -14.11
N ASN A 100 27.92 1.60 -12.87
CA ASN A 100 27.94 0.19 -12.46
C ASN A 100 26.56 -0.46 -12.60
N GLY A 101 25.53 0.32 -12.92
CA GLY A 101 24.16 -0.12 -12.99
C GLY A 101 23.42 -0.07 -11.64
N GLU A 102 23.96 0.56 -10.61
CA GLU A 102 23.29 0.72 -9.32
C GLU A 102 22.17 1.77 -9.41
N PRO A 103 20.98 1.52 -8.84
CA PRO A 103 19.87 2.49 -8.86
C PRO A 103 20.21 3.75 -8.06
N LEU A 104 19.89 4.92 -8.61
CA LEU A 104 20.13 6.23 -8.01
C LEU A 104 18.85 6.95 -7.57
N ASP A 105 17.69 6.35 -7.81
CA ASP A 105 16.40 6.94 -7.51
C ASP A 105 16.24 7.23 -6.03
N GLU A 106 15.69 8.41 -5.72
CA GLU A 106 15.25 8.72 -4.36
C GLU A 106 14.00 7.89 -4.05
N VAL A 107 14.01 7.23 -2.89
CA VAL A 107 12.84 6.53 -2.34
C VAL A 107 12.23 7.39 -1.25
N ARG A 108 10.94 7.70 -1.39
CA ARG A 108 10.18 8.58 -0.49
C ARG A 108 8.91 7.92 0.02
N ALA A 109 8.42 8.40 1.15
CA ALA A 109 7.11 8.01 1.65
C ALA A 109 6.01 8.53 0.69
N ILE A 110 4.94 7.76 0.55
CA ILE A 110 3.81 8.13 -0.32
C ILE A 110 2.91 9.22 0.28
N ALA A 111 3.04 9.47 1.58
CA ALA A 111 2.30 10.46 2.36
C ALA A 111 3.00 10.67 3.71
N ASP A 112 2.48 11.60 4.53
CA ASP A 112 2.85 11.72 5.93
C ASP A 112 2.62 10.39 6.67
N GLY A 113 3.56 10.02 7.55
CA GLY A 113 3.50 8.77 8.29
C GLY A 113 4.56 8.64 9.37
N GLN A 114 4.44 7.59 10.18
CA GLN A 114 5.40 7.27 11.24
C GLN A 114 6.25 6.07 10.84
N VAL A 115 7.57 6.18 10.92
CA VAL A 115 8.46 5.01 10.85
C VAL A 115 8.22 4.16 12.09
N VAL A 116 7.64 2.99 11.92
CA VAL A 116 7.33 2.04 13.01
C VAL A 116 8.34 0.90 13.10
N HIS A 117 9.10 0.67 12.04
CA HIS A 117 10.16 -0.35 12.02
C HIS A 117 11.26 0.00 11.03
N VAL A 118 12.50 -0.31 11.40
CA VAL A 118 13.67 -0.25 10.51
C VAL A 118 14.45 -1.55 10.66
N SER A 119 14.62 -2.28 9.57
CA SER A 119 15.53 -3.42 9.50
C SER A 119 16.77 -3.03 8.70
N VAL A 120 17.90 -2.91 9.39
CA VAL A 120 19.20 -2.58 8.77
C VAL A 120 20.02 -3.83 8.43
N VAL A 121 19.57 -5.01 8.87
CA VAL A 121 20.26 -6.30 8.66
C VAL A 121 19.49 -7.10 7.62
N PRO A 122 20.05 -7.35 6.42
CA PRO A 122 19.30 -7.94 5.31
C PRO A 122 18.85 -9.39 5.53
N GLY A 123 19.46 -10.12 6.47
CA GLY A 123 19.14 -11.53 6.73
C GLY A 123 18.00 -11.78 7.73
N TYR A 124 17.41 -10.73 8.34
CA TYR A 124 16.36 -10.90 9.35
C TYR A 124 14.96 -11.15 8.75
N SER A 125 14.78 -10.91 7.45
CA SER A 125 13.56 -11.22 6.72
C SER A 125 13.87 -11.55 5.27
N ASN A 126 12.83 -11.91 4.51
CA ASN A 126 12.88 -12.04 3.05
C ASN A 126 12.89 -10.69 2.30
N TYR A 127 12.77 -9.56 2.99
CA TYR A 127 12.71 -8.20 2.42
C TYR A 127 14.06 -7.48 2.40
N GLY A 128 15.14 -8.10 2.89
CA GLY A 128 16.44 -7.45 2.95
C GLY A 128 16.46 -6.32 3.98
N LYS A 129 17.02 -5.16 3.60
CA LYS A 129 16.95 -3.94 4.41
C LYS A 129 15.68 -3.19 4.04
N TYR A 130 14.89 -2.79 5.02
CA TYR A 130 13.61 -2.13 4.76
C TYR A 130 13.19 -1.23 5.91
N VAL A 131 12.27 -0.31 5.59
CA VAL A 131 11.60 0.58 6.53
C VAL A 131 10.10 0.33 6.40
N VAL A 132 9.40 0.30 7.53
CA VAL A 132 7.93 0.26 7.56
C VAL A 132 7.43 1.60 8.06
N ILE A 133 6.56 2.22 7.27
CA ILE A 133 5.91 3.49 7.58
C ILE A 133 4.42 3.22 7.78
N GLU A 134 3.90 3.57 8.95
CA GLU A 134 2.47 3.56 9.24
C GLU A 134 1.87 4.89 8.78
N HIS A 135 0.91 4.83 7.87
CA HIS A 135 0.07 5.96 7.48
C HIS A 135 -1.29 5.80 8.15
N ARG A 136 -1.71 6.79 8.93
CA ARG A 136 -3.02 6.78 9.60
C ARG A 136 -3.96 7.71 8.87
N TRP A 137 -5.06 7.16 8.38
CA TRP A 137 -6.08 7.89 7.64
C TRP A 137 -7.44 7.67 8.29
N ASP A 138 -8.39 8.58 8.04
CA ASP A 138 -9.74 8.40 8.57
C ASP A 138 -10.37 7.13 7.97
N GLY A 139 -10.68 6.17 8.84
CA GLY A 139 -11.23 4.87 8.45
C GLY A 139 -10.21 3.75 8.18
N SER A 140 -8.91 3.97 8.44
CA SER A 140 -7.88 2.91 8.45
C SER A 140 -7.87 2.09 9.74
#